data_AF-A0A432JCQ7-F1
#
_entry.id   AF-A0A432JCQ7-F1
#
_cell.length_a   1.000
_cell.length_b   1.000
_cell.length_c   1.000
_cell.angle_alpha   90.00
_cell.angle_beta   90.00
_cell.angle_gamma   90.00
#
_symmetry.space_group_name_H-M   'P 1'
#
loop_
_entity.id
_entity.type
_entity.pdbx_description
1 polymer ?
#
loop_
_entity_poly.entity_id
_entity_poly.type
_entity_poly.pdbx_seq_one_letter_code
_entity_poly.pdbx_strand_id
1 'polypeptide(L)'
;MALMPNQSADQAVVFLSEFQERLKGVRFFEIDKRITLSIGVVEAGQDCPLTGHEILEHAAFAKNFAKENGRNRIAGFSGTGHTADEPTVLFVP
;
A
#
# COMPACT_ATOMS: atom_id res chain seq x y z
N MET A 1 5.26 -8.47 -3.82
CA MET A 1 5.36 -8.05 -2.41
C MET A 1 6.70 -7.37 -2.23
N ALA A 2 6.75 -6.26 -1.49
CA ALA A 2 7.99 -5.65 -1.03
C ALA A 2 7.95 -5.57 0.50
N LEU A 3 9.08 -5.83 1.15
CA LEU A 3 9.24 -5.67 2.60
C LEU A 3 10.08 -4.42 2.83
N MET A 4 9.63 -3.56 3.74
CA MET A 4 10.29 -2.30 4.10
C MET A 4 10.68 -2.36 5.58
N PRO A 5 11.84 -2.95 5.92
CA PRO A 5 12.23 -3.15 7.30
C PRO A 5 12.48 -1.81 8.00
N ASN A 6 12.13 -1.73 9.28
CA ASN A 6 12.33 -0.55 10.14
C ASN A 6 11.70 0.72 9.56
N GLN A 7 10.49 0.60 9.01
CA GLN A 7 9.71 1.72 8.49
C GLN A 7 8.31 1.70 9.09
N SER A 8 7.83 2.86 9.54
CA SER A 8 6.40 3.04 9.85
C SER A 8 5.56 3.11 8.57
N ALA A 9 4.24 2.97 8.69
CA ALA A 9 3.32 3.17 7.57
C ALA A 9 3.50 4.55 6.92
N ASP A 10 3.64 5.61 7.72
CA ASP A 10 3.84 6.98 7.22
C ASP A 10 5.13 7.11 6.42
N GLN A 11 6.24 6.54 6.89
CA GLN A 11 7.51 6.54 6.16
C GLN A 11 7.41 5.76 4.86
N ALA A 12 6.75 4.60 4.89
CA ALA A 12 6.49 3.81 3.69
C ALA A 12 5.62 4.57 2.69
N VAL A 13 4.59 5.29 3.13
CA VAL A 13 3.72 6.12 2.27
C VAL A 13 4.51 7.20 1.54
N VAL A 14 5.49 7.86 2.20
CA VAL A 14 6.35 8.85 1.53
C VAL A 14 7.13 8.20 0.38
N PHE A 15 7.81 7.08 0.63
CA PHE A 15 8.53 6.37 -0.42
C PHE A 15 7.62 5.89 -1.56
N LEU A 16 6.47 5.32 -1.21
CA LEU A 16 5.53 4.74 -2.18
C LEU A 16 4.81 5.82 -3.01
N SER A 17 4.57 7.01 -2.46
CA SER A 17 4.00 8.13 -3.21
C SER A 17 5.00 8.66 -4.25
N GLU A 18 6.28 8.80 -3.89
CA GLU A 18 7.33 9.12 -4.86
C GLU A 18 7.44 8.04 -5.95
N PHE A 19 7.34 6.76 -5.57
CA PHE A 19 7.36 5.66 -6.53
C PHE A 19 6.18 5.70 -7.49
N GLN A 20 4.96 5.99 -6.99
CA GLN A 20 3.79 6.20 -7.83
C GLN A 20 3.99 7.34 -8.83
N GLU A 21 4.53 8.48 -8.38
CA GLU A 21 4.75 9.64 -9.24
C GLU A 21 5.79 9.36 -10.33
N ARG A 22 6.92 8.76 -9.97
CA ARG A 22 7.98 8.40 -10.93
C ARG A 22 7.47 7.42 -12.00
N LEU A 23 6.61 6.47 -11.62
CA LEU A 23 6.02 5.52 -12.56
C LEU A 23 5.08 6.15 -13.59
N LYS A 24 4.39 7.26 -13.25
CA LYS A 24 3.54 7.98 -14.22
C LYS A 24 4.35 8.48 -15.43
N GLY A 25 5.66 8.70 -15.25
CA GLY A 25 6.59 9.13 -16.30
C GLY A 25 7.20 7.99 -17.13
N VAL A 26 7.06 6.74 -16.70
CA VAL A 26 7.66 5.59 -17.39
C VAL A 26 6.81 5.18 -18.58
N ARG A 27 7.45 5.06 -19.75
CA ARG A 27 6.86 4.42 -20.92
C ARG A 27 7.33 2.97 -20.97
N PHE A 28 6.38 2.07 -21.13
CA PHE A 28 6.67 0.65 -21.30
C PHE A 28 6.63 0.30 -22.78
N PHE A 29 7.56 -0.54 -23.22
CA PHE A 29 7.59 -1.03 -24.60
C PHE A 29 6.23 -1.67 -24.94
N GLU A 30 5.65 -1.29 -26.07
CA GLU A 30 4.35 -1.78 -26.56
C GLU A 30 3.12 -1.47 -25.67
N ILE A 31 3.24 -0.58 -24.68
CA ILE A 31 2.10 -0.14 -23.87
C ILE A 31 1.92 1.37 -24.02
N ASP A 32 0.91 1.76 -24.79
CA ASP A 32 0.58 3.18 -25.04
C ASP A 32 -0.08 3.88 -23.84
N LYS A 33 -0.53 3.12 -22.83
CA LYS A 33 -1.18 3.66 -21.64
C LYS A 33 -0.15 3.98 -20.56
N ARG A 34 -0.32 5.13 -19.91
CA ARG A 34 0.38 5.43 -18.66
C ARG A 34 -0.12 4.50 -17.56
N ILE A 35 0.80 3.89 -16.84
CA ILE A 35 0.48 2.97 -15.75
C ILE A 35 0.36 3.76 -14.44
N THR A 36 -0.66 3.43 -13.66
CA THR A 36 -0.83 3.90 -12.28
C THR A 36 -0.89 2.70 -11.34
N LEU A 37 -0.48 2.88 -10.08
CA LEU A 37 -0.48 1.81 -9.09
C LEU A 37 -1.51 2.08 -7.99
N SER A 38 -2.20 1.04 -7.54
CA SER A 38 -2.94 1.07 -6.27
C SER A 38 -2.22 0.17 -5.29
N ILE A 39 -1.93 0.66 -4.09
CA ILE A 39 -1.01 0.03 -3.14
C ILE A 39 -1.73 -0.19 -1.81
N GLY A 40 -1.56 -1.38 -1.24
CA GLY A 40 -1.95 -1.69 0.13
C GLY A 40 -0.72 -1.76 1.01
N VAL A 41 -0.76 -1.09 2.16
CA VAL A 41 0.33 -1.03 3.14
C VAL A 41 -0.15 -1.61 4.46
N VAL A 42 0.69 -2.43 5.05
CA VAL A 42 0.48 -3.03 6.37
C VAL A 42 1.77 -2.84 7.16
N GLU A 43 1.66 -2.14 8.28
CA GLU A 43 2.74 -2.05 9.27
C GLU A 43 2.62 -3.24 10.23
N ALA A 44 3.71 -4.00 10.36
CA ALA A 44 3.83 -5.06 11.34
C ALA A 44 4.83 -4.62 12.41
N GLY A 45 4.31 -4.17 13.55
CA GLY A 45 5.12 -3.77 14.70
C GLY A 45 5.71 -4.97 15.47
N GLN A 46 6.49 -4.67 16.51
CA GLN A 46 7.17 -5.69 17.34
C GLN A 46 6.19 -6.69 17.98
N ASP A 47 5.00 -6.24 18.35
CA ASP A 47 3.95 -7.05 18.97
C ASP A 47 2.82 -7.41 17.99
N CYS A 48 3.11 -7.47 16.69
CA CYS A 48 2.12 -7.83 15.67
C CYS A 48 1.64 -9.27 15.90
N PRO A 49 0.33 -9.50 16.16
CA PRO A 49 -0.18 -10.84 16.44
C PRO A 49 -0.33 -11.68 15.16
N LEU A 50 -0.21 -11.05 13.98
CA LEU A 50 -0.46 -11.68 12.70
C LEU A 50 0.72 -12.52 12.23
N THR A 51 0.40 -13.66 11.64
CA THR A 51 1.34 -14.45 10.86
C THR A 51 1.72 -13.72 9.56
N GLY A 52 2.82 -14.15 8.93
CA GLY A 52 3.21 -13.63 7.62
C GLY A 52 2.14 -13.81 6.53
N HIS A 53 1.30 -14.85 6.65
CA HIS A 53 0.18 -15.07 5.74
C HIS A 53 -0.92 -14.03 5.94
N GLU A 54 -1.35 -13.80 7.18
CA GLU A 54 -2.39 -12.80 7.50
C GLU A 54 -1.94 -11.37 7.16
N ILE A 55 -0.64 -11.06 7.31
CA ILE A 55 -0.07 -9.78 6.86
C ILE A 55 -0.26 -9.59 5.35
N LEU A 56 -0.05 -10.65 4.57
CA LEU A 56 -0.23 -10.63 3.12
C LEU A 56 -1.70 -10.47 2.74
N GLU A 57 -2.60 -11.15 3.43
CA GLU A 57 -4.04 -11.03 3.23
C GLU A 57 -4.54 -9.62 3.54
N HIS A 58 -4.10 -9.02 4.65
CA HIS A 58 -4.42 -7.64 5.00
C HIS A 58 -3.86 -6.64 3.97
N ALA A 59 -2.63 -6.84 3.49
CA ALA A 59 -2.05 -5.97 2.46
C ALA A 59 -2.82 -6.10 1.14
N ALA A 60 -3.29 -7.30 0.79
CA ALA A 60 -4.14 -7.52 -0.37
C ALA A 60 -5.52 -6.88 -0.20
N PHE A 61 -6.10 -6.94 1.00
CA PHE A 61 -7.38 -6.31 1.34
C PHE A 61 -7.30 -4.79 1.20
N ALA A 62 -6.30 -4.14 1.82
CA ALA A 62 -6.06 -2.71 1.69
C ALA A 62 -5.83 -2.29 0.22
N LYS A 63 -5.07 -3.08 -0.55
CA LYS A 63 -4.86 -2.83 -1.99
C LYS A 63 -6.18 -2.90 -2.77
N ASN A 64 -7.05 -3.85 -2.46
CA ASN A 64 -8.35 -3.98 -3.13
C ASN A 64 -9.26 -2.80 -2.76
N PHE A 65 -9.28 -2.40 -1.49
CA PHE A 65 -9.95 -1.17 -1.04
C PHE A 65 -9.45 0.07 -1.81
N ALA A 66 -8.14 0.22 -2.01
CA ALA A 66 -7.58 1.31 -2.83
C ALA A 66 -8.10 1.29 -4.28
N LYS A 67 -8.30 0.10 -4.87
CA LYS A 67 -8.83 -0.04 -6.24
C LYS A 67 -10.32 0.32 -6.32
N GLU A 68 -11.10 -0.12 -5.35
CA GLU A 68 -12.55 0.11 -5.27
C GLU A 68 -12.86 1.58 -4.99
N ASN A 69 -11.99 2.26 -4.24
CA ASN A 69 -12.18 3.66 -3.88
C ASN A 69 -11.64 4.67 -4.90
N GLY A 70 -11.37 4.25 -6.14
CA GLY A 70 -10.99 5.17 -7.23
C GLY A 70 -9.56 4.98 -7.77
N ARG A 71 -8.89 3.89 -7.40
CA ARG A 71 -7.56 3.49 -7.89
C ARG A 71 -6.49 4.56 -7.62
N ASN A 72 -5.28 4.33 -8.15
CA ASN A 72 -4.14 5.24 -8.08
C ASN A 72 -3.95 5.87 -6.69
N ARG A 73 -3.89 5.07 -5.63
CA ARG A 73 -3.83 5.55 -4.24
C ARG A 73 -3.18 4.51 -3.34
N ILE A 74 -2.82 4.94 -2.13
CA ILE A 74 -2.27 4.08 -1.09
C ILE A 74 -3.32 3.96 0.01
N ALA A 75 -3.61 2.72 0.40
CA ALA A 75 -4.49 2.41 1.52
C ALA A 75 -3.79 1.53 2.53
N GLY A 76 -4.25 1.55 3.77
CA GLY A 76 -3.75 0.75 4.87
C GLY A 76 -4.67 0.87 6.08
N PHE A 77 -4.16 0.56 7.26
CA PHE A 77 -4.95 0.50 8.49
C PHE A 77 -4.46 1.54 9.50
N SER A 78 -5.36 2.08 10.31
CA SER A 78 -5.01 2.99 11.41
C SER A 78 -4.46 2.19 12.60
N GLY A 79 -3.14 2.10 12.74
CA GLY A 79 -2.47 1.53 13.91
C GLY A 79 -1.64 0.27 13.64
N THR A 80 -1.00 -0.23 14.69
CA THR A 80 0.03 -1.28 14.63
C THR A 80 -0.48 -2.67 15.03
N GLY A 81 -1.80 -2.85 15.21
CA GLY A 81 -2.38 -3.99 15.94
C GLY A 81 -3.50 -4.79 15.25
N HIS A 82 -3.92 -4.42 14.04
CA HIS A 82 -4.84 -5.19 13.17
C HIS A 82 -6.03 -5.88 13.86
N THR A 83 -6.72 -5.20 14.78
CA THR A 83 -8.05 -5.61 15.21
C THR A 83 -9.07 -4.97 14.28
N ALA A 84 -9.58 -5.72 13.30
CA ALA A 84 -10.81 -5.47 12.53
C ALA A 84 -11.16 -3.99 12.18
N ASP A 85 -10.18 -3.13 11.96
CA ASP A 85 -10.43 -1.77 11.49
C ASP A 85 -10.61 -1.81 9.97
N GLU A 86 -11.59 -1.06 9.48
CA GLU A 86 -11.76 -0.89 8.04
C GLU A 86 -10.54 -0.16 7.45
N PRO A 87 -9.99 -0.62 6.31
CA PRO A 87 -8.88 0.07 5.67
C PRO A 87 -9.29 1.49 5.29
N THR A 88 -8.35 2.41 5.37
CA THR A 88 -8.51 3.81 5.01
C THR A 88 -7.55 4.21 3.90
N VAL A 89 -7.86 5.31 3.22
CA VAL A 89 -6.94 5.92 2.24
C VAL A 89 -5.87 6.70 3.00
N LEU A 90 -4.61 6.29 2.85
CA LEU A 90 -3.46 6.95 3.44
C LEU A 90 -2.89 8.05 2.55
N PHE A 91 -3.02 7.92 1.22
CA PHE A 91 -2.50 8.89 0.26
C PHE A 91 -3.24 8.87 -1.07
N VAL A 92 -3.45 10.06 -1.64
CA VAL A 92 -3.94 10.28 -3.01
C VAL A 92 -2.87 11.10 -3.78
N PRO A 93 -2.33 10.59 -4.90
CA PRO A 93 -1.32 11.26 -5.74
C PRO A 93 -1.83 12.42 -6.59
#